data_AF-A0A8S8E477-F1
#
_entry.id   AF-A0A8S8E477-F1
#
_cell.length_a   1.000
_cell.length_b   1.000
_cell.length_c   1.000
_cell.angle_alpha   90.00
_cell.angle_beta   90.00
_cell.angle_gamma   90.00
#
_symmetry.space_group_name_H-M   'P 1'
#
loop_
_entity.id
_entity.type
_entity.pdbx_description
1 polymer ?
#
loop_
_entity_poly.entity_id
_entity_poly.type
_entity_poly.pdbx_seq_one_letter_code
_entity_poly.pdbx_strand_id
1 'polypeptide(L)'
;MSDIVKYHNDFNKIQLPSFTEQEQNLLFLIFARIKEKGIDNVVNLYANDFKINEKLSNSKEYLTENINSLKYKFFKANFKQIIETRTEVIHKYVNLFETMEIHYVKRNPDDGYDESTLFNRITLKINPDFAYLVNQLTTNFTAFELEEFIALSGKYAKTLYRLLKQFRTTGKAYFEWEEFCRIMDIPQDYRQSEIDKRILKPAIKELSKERNLFDQVRVPFKNLAYEKEKAKGRGQGGKVSGISFTFKPENIEMQKLENESQKIMSDEQKYLKILNNMKLNQVRFNYNDKLWQFNDFDFDEFKIIAVELIRDEYENLNFGNHMHFNAKNQEQFFKMIDTFRNGIR
;
A
#
# COMPACT_ATOMS: atom_id res chain seq x y z
N MET A 1 -2.76 15.26 -3.60
CA MET A 1 -1.96 14.82 -4.76
C MET A 1 -1.47 13.42 -4.41
N SER A 2 -1.71 12.41 -5.25
CA SER A 2 -1.36 11.01 -4.91
C SER A 2 0.16 10.82 -4.97
N ASP A 3 0.76 10.38 -3.86
CA ASP A 3 2.18 10.01 -3.82
C ASP A 3 2.38 8.74 -4.65
N ILE A 4 3.08 8.84 -5.78
CA ILE A 4 3.38 7.70 -6.65
C ILE A 4 4.70 7.05 -6.21
N VAL A 5 4.70 5.75 -5.98
CA VAL A 5 5.92 4.94 -5.90
C VAL A 5 6.35 4.59 -7.32
N LYS A 6 7.65 4.74 -7.62
CA LYS A 6 8.21 4.36 -8.92
C LYS A 6 9.64 3.85 -8.72
N TYR A 7 9.96 2.71 -9.31
CA TYR A 7 11.32 2.13 -9.29
C TYR A 7 11.55 1.16 -10.44
N HIS A 8 12.82 0.89 -10.77
CA HIS A 8 13.22 -0.05 -11.83
C HIS A 8 12.88 -1.50 -11.46
N ASN A 9 12.43 -2.31 -12.42
CA ASN A 9 11.96 -3.68 -12.18
C ASN A 9 13.04 -4.62 -11.59
N ASP A 10 14.32 -4.29 -11.73
CA ASP A 10 15.40 -5.06 -11.09
C ASP A 10 15.31 -5.04 -9.57
N PHE A 11 14.73 -3.99 -8.97
CA PHE A 11 14.44 -4.00 -7.54
C PHE A 11 13.51 -5.15 -7.14
N ASN A 12 12.61 -5.59 -8.03
CA ASN A 12 11.74 -6.72 -7.72
C ASN A 12 12.46 -8.07 -7.68
N LYS A 13 13.65 -8.18 -8.28
CA LYS A 13 14.50 -9.39 -8.27
C LYS A 13 15.34 -9.50 -6.98
N ILE A 14 15.37 -8.43 -6.21
CA ILE A 14 16.10 -8.36 -4.96
C ILE A 14 15.29 -9.06 -3.86
N GLN A 15 15.94 -9.96 -3.11
CA GLN A 15 15.38 -10.46 -1.87
C GLN A 15 15.60 -9.41 -0.79
N LEU A 16 14.49 -8.80 -0.37
CA LEU A 16 14.49 -7.88 0.75
C LEU A 16 14.61 -8.66 2.07
N PRO A 17 15.15 -8.05 3.13
CA PRO A 17 15.00 -8.58 4.48
C PRO A 17 13.55 -8.94 4.81
N SER A 18 13.35 -9.81 5.81
CA SER A 18 12.01 -10.16 6.29
C SER A 18 11.35 -8.96 6.99
N PHE A 19 10.79 -8.07 6.16
CA PHE A 19 10.13 -6.86 6.58
C PHE A 19 8.70 -7.16 7.04
N THR A 20 8.29 -6.49 8.12
CA THR A 20 6.90 -6.41 8.55
C THR A 20 6.08 -5.59 7.55
N GLU A 21 4.76 -5.62 7.70
CA GLU A 21 3.84 -4.78 6.92
C GLU A 21 4.25 -3.30 6.97
N GLN A 22 4.59 -2.81 8.16
CA GLN A 22 4.91 -1.40 8.39
C GLN A 22 6.28 -1.00 7.88
N GLU A 23 7.28 -1.87 8.03
CA GLU A 23 8.61 -1.62 7.46
C GLU A 23 8.54 -1.55 5.93
N GLN A 24 7.70 -2.38 5.28
CA GLN A 24 7.46 -2.24 3.84
C GLN A 24 6.77 -0.92 3.50
N ASN A 25 5.78 -0.48 4.29
CA ASN A 25 5.13 0.81 4.08
C ASN A 25 6.13 1.97 4.16
N LEU A 26 6.98 1.98 5.19
CA LEU A 26 8.03 2.99 5.35
C LEU A 26 9.04 2.96 4.19
N LEU A 27 9.45 1.76 3.76
CA LEU A 27 10.35 1.60 2.62
C LEU A 27 9.77 2.20 1.34
N PHE A 28 8.53 1.88 1.02
CA PHE A 28 7.92 2.38 -0.22
C PHE A 28 7.52 3.85 -0.14
N LEU A 29 7.26 4.37 1.07
CA LEU A 29 7.18 5.81 1.30
C LEU A 29 8.52 6.49 0.99
N ILE A 30 9.62 5.97 1.51
CA ILE A 30 10.97 6.46 1.19
C ILE A 30 11.17 6.44 -0.34
N PHE A 31 10.82 5.35 -1.02
CA PHE A 31 10.91 5.26 -2.49
C PHE A 31 10.08 6.35 -3.22
N ALA A 32 8.88 6.64 -2.74
CA ALA A 32 8.06 7.72 -3.30
C ALA A 32 8.74 9.10 -3.18
N ARG A 33 9.57 9.31 -2.16
CA ARG A 33 10.22 10.59 -1.86
C ARG A 33 11.63 10.73 -2.46
N ILE A 34 12.36 9.63 -2.63
CA ILE A 34 13.72 9.62 -3.20
C ILE A 34 13.74 9.48 -4.73
N LYS A 35 12.63 9.08 -5.37
CA LYS A 35 12.59 8.89 -6.83
C LYS A 35 12.90 10.18 -7.59
N GLU A 36 13.60 10.05 -8.71
CA GLU A 36 13.96 11.14 -9.63
C GLU A 36 14.60 12.35 -8.92
N LYS A 37 15.35 12.09 -7.84
CA LYS A 37 16.13 13.11 -7.13
C LYS A 37 17.56 13.19 -7.65
N GLY A 38 18.06 12.27 -8.46
CA GLY A 38 19.46 12.26 -8.92
C GLY A 38 20.41 11.60 -7.92
N ILE A 39 21.71 11.55 -8.26
CA ILE A 39 22.73 10.73 -7.56
C ILE A 39 23.36 11.47 -6.37
N ASP A 40 23.61 12.78 -6.51
CA ASP A 40 24.30 13.58 -5.49
C ASP A 40 23.36 14.13 -4.41
N ASN A 41 22.05 13.88 -4.53
CA ASN A 41 21.07 14.51 -3.68
C ASN A 41 20.82 13.70 -2.40
N VAL A 42 21.18 14.34 -1.29
CA VAL A 42 20.80 13.92 0.06
C VAL A 42 19.32 14.22 0.27
N VAL A 43 18.54 13.19 0.61
CA VAL A 43 17.11 13.32 0.88
C VAL A 43 16.87 13.38 2.38
N ASN A 44 16.16 14.41 2.81
CA ASN A 44 15.73 14.60 4.19
C ASN A 44 14.23 14.32 4.31
N LEU A 45 13.85 13.41 5.20
CA LEU A 45 12.45 13.12 5.53
C LEU A 45 12.23 13.36 7.02
N TYR A 46 11.31 14.25 7.35
CA TYR A 46 10.95 14.60 8.72
C TYR A 46 9.79 13.74 9.21
N ALA A 47 9.56 13.70 10.53
CA ALA A 47 8.45 12.94 11.12
C ALA A 47 7.08 13.20 10.44
N ASN A 48 6.82 14.45 10.01
CA ASN A 48 5.58 14.79 9.33
C ASN A 48 5.45 14.18 7.92
N ASP A 49 6.55 13.84 7.24
CA ASP A 49 6.52 13.18 5.94
C ASP A 49 5.95 11.75 6.01
N PHE A 50 5.91 11.16 7.20
CA PHE A 50 5.39 9.82 7.46
C PHE A 50 3.91 9.80 7.88
N LYS A 51 3.29 10.97 8.10
CA LYS A 51 1.87 11.10 8.46
C LYS A 51 0.94 10.99 7.25
N ILE A 52 1.10 9.92 6.47
CA ILE A 52 0.25 9.64 5.30
C ILE A 52 -1.06 8.99 5.74
N ASN A 53 -1.03 8.13 6.75
CA ASN A 53 -2.21 7.59 7.42
C ASN A 53 -1.90 7.08 8.83
N GLU A 54 -2.94 6.74 9.58
CA GLU A 54 -2.83 6.20 10.93
C GLU A 54 -2.01 4.90 11.00
N LYS A 55 -1.97 4.10 9.93
CA LYS A 55 -1.15 2.87 9.88
C LYS A 55 0.35 3.17 9.97
N LEU A 56 0.80 4.29 9.42
CA LEU A 56 2.22 4.67 9.35
C LEU A 56 2.68 5.49 10.55
N SER A 57 1.82 6.35 11.08
CA SER A 57 2.17 7.24 12.20
C SER A 57 0.94 7.55 13.04
N ASN A 58 0.59 6.62 13.92
CA ASN A 58 -0.42 6.85 14.97
C ASN A 58 0.13 7.68 16.15
N SER A 59 1.44 7.62 16.41
CA SER A 59 2.16 8.47 17.36
C SER A 59 3.62 8.68 16.93
N LYS A 60 4.32 9.63 17.58
CA LYS A 60 5.76 9.85 17.35
C LYS A 60 6.59 8.66 17.87
N GLU A 61 6.20 8.07 18.99
CA GLU A 61 6.84 6.90 19.61
C GLU A 61 6.77 5.70 18.68
N TYR A 62 5.58 5.40 18.16
CA TYR A 62 5.38 4.29 17.23
C TYR A 62 6.17 4.48 15.93
N LEU A 63 6.18 5.70 15.39
CA LEU A 63 7.01 6.00 14.21
C LEU A 63 8.50 5.77 14.54
N THR A 64 8.95 6.18 15.73
CA THR A 64 10.33 6.00 16.18
C THR A 64 10.70 4.52 16.27
N GLU A 65 9.83 3.69 16.86
CA GLU A 65 10.02 2.23 16.93
C GLU A 65 10.13 1.59 15.54
N ASN A 66 9.23 1.95 14.62
CA ASN A 66 9.26 1.40 13.26
C ASN A 66 10.49 1.86 12.47
N ILE A 67 10.90 3.12 12.59
CA ILE A 67 12.14 3.64 11.97
C ILE A 67 13.37 2.93 12.53
N ASN A 68 13.41 2.70 13.85
CA ASN A 68 14.49 1.95 14.49
C ASN A 68 14.51 0.49 14.02
N SER A 69 13.36 -0.17 13.90
CA SER A 69 13.29 -1.55 13.40
C SER A 69 13.74 -1.63 11.93
N LEU A 70 13.27 -0.68 11.10
CA LEU A 70 13.67 -0.57 9.70
C LEU A 70 15.18 -0.40 9.58
N LYS A 71 15.80 0.47 10.40
CA LYS A 71 17.25 0.71 10.41
C LYS A 71 18.06 -0.58 10.51
N TYR A 72 17.76 -1.43 11.48
CA TYR A 72 18.54 -2.65 11.72
C TYR A 72 18.45 -3.64 10.57
N LYS A 73 17.28 -3.75 9.95
CA LYS A 73 17.07 -4.66 8.82
C LYS A 73 17.64 -4.11 7.52
N PHE A 74 17.51 -2.80 7.32
CA PHE A 74 17.96 -2.13 6.10
C PHE A 74 19.48 -2.08 6.00
N PHE A 75 20.19 -1.72 7.08
CA PHE A 75 21.66 -1.70 7.08
C PHE A 75 22.31 -3.09 7.00
N LYS A 76 21.61 -4.14 7.44
CA LYS A 76 22.07 -5.52 7.28
C LYS A 76 21.80 -6.07 5.88
N ALA A 77 20.99 -5.38 5.07
CA ALA A 77 20.59 -5.81 3.74
C ALA A 77 21.69 -5.51 2.71
N ASN A 78 22.61 -6.46 2.53
CA ASN A 78 23.56 -6.39 1.42
C ASN A 78 22.92 -6.94 0.15
N PHE A 79 22.92 -6.14 -0.91
CA PHE A 79 22.45 -6.55 -2.22
C PHE A 79 23.61 -7.12 -3.03
N LYS A 80 23.45 -8.36 -3.50
CA LYS A 80 24.43 -9.05 -4.33
C LYS A 80 24.25 -8.63 -5.79
N GLN A 81 25.28 -8.06 -6.38
CA GLN A 81 25.45 -7.86 -7.81
C GLN A 81 26.40 -8.93 -8.35
N ILE A 82 26.01 -9.58 -9.45
CA ILE A 82 26.86 -10.54 -10.16
C ILE A 82 27.38 -9.82 -11.39
N ILE A 83 28.70 -9.68 -11.47
CA ILE A 83 29.40 -9.07 -12.60
C ILE A 83 30.22 -10.17 -13.26
N GLU A 84 29.90 -10.49 -14.50
CA GLU A 84 30.64 -11.48 -15.28
C GLU A 84 31.58 -10.74 -16.23
N THR A 85 32.88 -10.98 -16.08
CA THR A 85 33.91 -10.50 -16.98
C THR A 85 34.38 -11.65 -17.86
N ARG A 86 35.31 -11.39 -18.80
CA ARG A 86 35.87 -12.45 -19.64
C ARG A 86 36.64 -13.51 -18.85
N THR A 87 37.07 -13.20 -17.61
CA THR A 87 37.96 -14.04 -16.80
C THR A 87 37.38 -14.45 -15.46
N GLU A 88 36.40 -13.71 -14.94
CA GLU A 88 35.94 -13.85 -13.56
C GLU A 88 34.43 -13.61 -13.42
N VAL A 89 33.81 -14.29 -12.45
CA VAL A 89 32.49 -13.97 -11.93
C VAL A 89 32.68 -13.30 -10.57
N ILE A 90 32.36 -12.00 -10.51
CA ILE A 90 32.53 -11.18 -9.32
C ILE A 90 31.20 -11.08 -8.59
N HIS A 91 31.19 -11.44 -7.31
CA HIS A 91 30.07 -11.21 -6.41
C HIS A 91 30.32 -9.92 -5.62
N LYS A 92 29.74 -8.80 -6.06
CA LYS A 92 29.81 -7.50 -5.37
C LYS A 92 28.65 -7.37 -4.40
N TYR A 93 28.91 -6.96 -3.17
CA TYR A 93 27.88 -6.72 -2.14
C TYR A 93 27.82 -5.24 -1.82
N VAL A 94 26.63 -4.65 -1.96
CA VAL A 94 26.42 -3.20 -1.82
C VAL A 94 25.10 -2.91 -1.12
N ASN A 95 25.05 -1.83 -0.34
CA ASN A 95 23.82 -1.34 0.29
C ASN A 95 23.09 -0.35 -0.61
N LEU A 96 21.76 -0.24 -0.48
CA LEU A 96 20.94 0.70 -1.28
C LEU A 96 21.30 2.16 -0.99
N PHE A 97 21.60 2.48 0.27
CA PHE A 97 22.02 3.81 0.70
C PHE A 97 23.51 3.79 1.05
N GLU A 98 24.23 4.81 0.57
CA GLU A 98 25.60 5.09 0.96
C GLU A 98 25.65 5.54 2.42
N THR A 99 24.74 6.45 2.80
CA THR A 99 24.56 6.90 4.19
C THR A 99 23.08 6.94 4.55
N MET A 100 22.81 6.59 5.81
CA MET A 100 21.50 6.74 6.44
C MET A 100 21.69 7.22 7.87
N GLU A 101 21.29 8.45 8.12
CA GLU A 101 21.39 9.10 9.43
C GLU A 101 20.01 9.24 10.03
N ILE A 102 19.85 8.86 11.29
CA ILE A 102 18.59 9.02 12.03
C ILE A 102 18.85 10.06 13.12
N HIS A 103 18.10 11.14 13.04
CA HIS A 103 18.19 12.28 13.94
C HIS A 103 17.01 12.20 14.91
N TYR A 104 17.31 12.28 16.19
CA TYR A 104 16.30 12.33 17.26
C TYR A 104 16.11 13.78 17.73
N VAL A 105 15.02 14.04 18.45
CA VAL A 105 14.77 15.36 19.05
C VAL A 105 15.90 15.67 20.04
N LYS A 106 16.37 16.92 20.04
CA LYS A 106 17.38 17.35 21.03
C LYS A 106 16.66 17.64 22.35
N ARG A 107 17.14 17.06 23.45
CA ARG A 107 16.63 17.39 24.79
C ARG A 107 16.71 18.89 25.04
N ASN A 108 15.60 19.47 25.46
CA ASN A 108 15.57 20.81 25.99
C ASN A 108 15.49 20.69 27.53
N PRO A 109 16.41 21.29 28.30
CA PRO A 109 16.36 21.20 29.76
C PRO A 109 15.16 21.93 30.38
N ASP A 110 14.55 22.85 29.63
CA ASP A 110 13.53 23.78 30.12
C ASP A 110 12.09 23.29 29.88
N ASP A 111 11.89 22.25 29.04
CA ASP A 111 10.60 21.58 28.92
C ASP A 111 10.56 20.38 29.89
N GLY A 112 9.50 20.29 30.69
CA GLY A 112 9.38 19.25 31.74
C GLY A 112 9.22 17.81 31.21
N TYR A 113 9.46 17.55 29.93
CA TYR A 113 9.26 16.27 29.25
C TYR A 113 10.49 15.89 28.40
N ASP A 114 11.03 14.69 28.59
CA ASP A 114 12.17 14.20 27.80
C ASP A 114 11.70 13.55 26.48
N GLU A 115 11.58 14.36 25.42
CA GLU A 115 11.30 13.89 24.06
C GLU A 115 12.56 13.42 23.30
N SER A 116 13.74 13.39 23.91
CA SER A 116 15.01 13.24 23.18
C SER A 116 15.24 11.87 22.53
N THR A 117 14.40 10.90 22.86
CA THR A 117 14.37 9.58 22.24
C THR A 117 13.51 9.53 20.97
N LEU A 118 12.69 10.55 20.72
CA LEU A 118 11.75 10.59 19.61
C LEU A 118 12.44 10.92 18.29
N PHE A 119 12.02 10.22 17.23
CA PHE A 119 12.45 10.46 15.87
C PHE A 119 12.10 11.88 15.40
N ASN A 120 13.09 12.56 14.81
CA ASN A 120 12.93 13.90 14.23
C ASN A 120 13.00 13.83 12.70
N ARG A 121 14.10 13.32 12.15
CA ARG A 121 14.28 13.14 10.69
C ARG A 121 15.20 11.98 10.35
N ILE A 122 15.09 11.51 9.11
CA ILE A 122 16.04 10.61 8.48
C ILE A 122 16.69 11.32 7.29
N THR A 123 18.00 11.19 7.18
CA THR A 123 18.81 11.69 6.07
C THR A 123 19.33 10.51 5.28
N LEU A 124 19.07 10.46 3.98
CA LEU A 124 19.42 9.34 3.10
C LEU A 124 20.26 9.83 1.93
N LYS A 125 21.39 9.17 1.67
CA LYS A 125 22.15 9.31 0.43
C LYS A 125 22.10 7.99 -0.32
N ILE A 126 21.55 8.01 -1.55
CA ILE A 126 21.45 6.80 -2.37
C ILE A 126 22.85 6.36 -2.78
N ASN A 127 23.12 5.06 -2.73
CA ASN A 127 24.35 4.50 -3.27
C ASN A 127 24.35 4.67 -4.80
N PRO A 128 25.39 5.29 -5.40
CA PRO A 128 25.49 5.44 -6.85
C PRO A 128 25.27 4.15 -7.65
N ASP A 129 25.72 3.00 -7.12
CA ASP A 129 25.52 1.68 -7.73
C ASP A 129 24.04 1.28 -7.88
N PHE A 130 23.15 1.90 -7.11
CA PHE A 130 21.71 1.66 -7.13
C PHE A 130 20.87 2.88 -7.49
N ALA A 131 21.49 4.01 -7.82
CA ALA A 131 20.75 5.21 -8.17
C ALA A 131 19.80 4.98 -9.36
N TYR A 132 20.15 4.11 -10.30
CA TYR A 132 19.30 3.72 -11.43
C TYR A 132 17.99 3.01 -11.01
N LEU A 133 17.94 2.44 -9.80
CA LEU A 133 16.71 1.79 -9.31
C LEU A 133 15.60 2.80 -9.04
N VAL A 134 15.93 4.06 -8.78
CA VAL A 134 14.98 5.10 -8.36
C VAL A 134 15.06 6.38 -9.21
N ASN A 135 16.05 6.50 -10.08
CA ASN A 135 16.24 7.62 -11.00
C ASN A 135 16.23 7.13 -12.46
N GLN A 136 15.95 8.04 -13.39
CA GLN A 136 15.97 7.77 -14.84
C GLN A 136 14.99 6.64 -15.23
N LEU A 137 13.81 6.62 -14.61
CA LEU A 137 12.82 5.55 -14.74
C LEU A 137 12.00 5.73 -16.02
N THR A 138 12.63 5.67 -17.19
CA THR A 138 11.98 5.91 -18.49
C THR A 138 11.28 4.67 -19.03
N THR A 139 11.89 3.50 -18.84
CA THR A 139 11.37 2.18 -19.26
C THR A 139 11.62 1.13 -18.18
N ASN A 140 10.93 -0.01 -18.26
CA ASN A 140 11.15 -1.16 -17.37
C ASN A 140 11.04 -0.83 -15.86
N PHE A 141 10.00 -0.08 -15.50
CA PHE A 141 9.74 0.33 -14.13
C PHE A 141 8.40 -0.21 -13.64
N THR A 142 8.29 -0.36 -12.33
CA THR A 142 7.03 -0.57 -11.62
C THR A 142 6.58 0.76 -11.04
N ALA A 143 5.28 1.05 -11.13
CA ALA A 143 4.68 2.22 -10.52
C ALA A 143 3.32 1.90 -9.91
N PHE A 144 3.02 2.53 -8.77
CA PHE A 144 1.73 2.44 -8.11
C PHE A 144 1.49 3.62 -7.16
N GLU A 145 0.25 3.83 -6.78
CA GLU A 145 -0.11 4.78 -5.73
C GLU A 145 0.35 4.24 -4.36
N LEU A 146 1.06 5.07 -3.59
CA LEU A 146 1.57 4.70 -2.28
C LEU A 146 0.44 4.33 -1.33
N GLU A 147 -0.70 5.03 -1.40
CA GLU A 147 -1.85 4.74 -0.55
C GLU A 147 -2.52 3.41 -0.88
N GLU A 148 -2.63 3.05 -2.16
CA GLU A 148 -3.08 1.71 -2.58
C GLU A 148 -2.21 0.64 -1.93
N PHE A 149 -0.89 0.85 -1.93
CA PHE A 149 0.05 -0.07 -1.30
C PHE A 149 -0.12 -0.12 0.22
N ILE A 150 -0.15 1.02 0.92
CA ILE A 150 -0.27 1.08 2.38
C ILE A 150 -1.58 0.43 2.86
N ALA A 151 -2.67 0.61 2.11
CA ALA A 151 -3.98 0.06 2.45
C ALA A 151 -3.98 -1.47 2.51
N LEU A 152 -3.11 -2.16 1.76
CA LEU A 152 -2.96 -3.61 1.81
C LEU A 152 -2.47 -4.09 3.18
N SER A 153 -2.91 -5.28 3.58
CA SER A 153 -2.49 -5.96 4.81
C SER A 153 -1.81 -7.29 4.54
N GLY A 154 -0.81 -7.60 5.35
CA GLY A 154 0.02 -8.79 5.26
C GLY A 154 1.28 -8.61 4.40
N LYS A 155 2.44 -9.01 4.95
CA LYS A 155 3.74 -8.88 4.28
C LYS A 155 3.79 -9.59 2.92
N TYR A 156 3.17 -10.75 2.81
CA TYR A 156 3.15 -11.53 1.56
C TYR A 156 2.22 -10.91 0.50
N ALA A 157 1.10 -10.33 0.91
CA ALA A 157 0.19 -9.65 -0.02
C ALA A 157 0.88 -8.42 -0.63
N LYS A 158 1.57 -7.63 0.19
CA LYS A 158 2.37 -6.48 -0.28
C LYS A 158 3.53 -6.89 -1.19
N THR A 159 4.26 -7.96 -0.83
CA THR A 159 5.30 -8.49 -1.72
C THR A 159 4.72 -8.98 -3.05
N LEU A 160 3.62 -9.73 -3.04
CA LEU A 160 3.00 -10.20 -4.28
C LEU A 160 2.45 -9.03 -5.11
N TYR A 161 1.84 -8.03 -4.47
CA TYR A 161 1.34 -6.83 -5.12
C TYR A 161 2.42 -6.16 -5.98
N ARG A 162 3.58 -5.88 -5.38
CA ARG A 162 4.68 -5.20 -6.09
C ARG A 162 5.23 -6.04 -7.26
N LEU A 163 5.23 -7.36 -7.12
CA LEU A 163 5.66 -8.29 -8.17
C LEU A 163 4.66 -8.33 -9.32
N LEU A 164 3.36 -8.30 -9.05
CA LEU A 164 2.32 -8.34 -10.08
C LEU A 164 2.13 -6.99 -10.77
N LYS A 165 2.35 -5.87 -10.06
CA LYS A 165 2.13 -4.53 -10.60
C LYS A 165 3.05 -4.20 -11.79
N GLN A 166 4.22 -4.82 -11.89
CA GLN A 166 5.10 -4.71 -13.06
C GLN A 166 4.46 -5.31 -14.34
N PHE A 167 3.53 -6.25 -14.18
CA PHE A 167 2.79 -6.92 -15.26
C PHE A 167 1.38 -6.35 -15.45
N ARG A 168 1.09 -5.18 -14.88
CA ARG A 168 -0.28 -4.62 -14.86
C ARG A 168 -0.91 -4.47 -16.25
N THR A 169 -0.09 -4.23 -17.28
CA THR A 169 -0.54 -4.06 -18.67
C THR A 169 -0.78 -5.35 -19.43
N THR A 170 -0.10 -6.44 -19.06
CA THR A 170 -0.25 -7.75 -19.72
C THR A 170 -1.25 -8.64 -19.00
N GLY A 171 -1.43 -8.44 -17.70
CA GLY A 171 -2.31 -9.26 -16.87
C GLY A 171 -1.80 -10.67 -16.63
N LYS A 172 -0.53 -10.96 -16.97
CA LYS A 172 0.07 -12.29 -16.86
C LYS A 172 1.49 -12.18 -16.32
N ALA A 173 1.78 -12.95 -15.28
CA ALA A 173 3.10 -13.01 -14.65
C ALA A 173 3.50 -14.48 -14.44
N TYR A 174 4.74 -14.82 -14.75
CA TYR A 174 5.32 -16.15 -14.49
C TYR A 174 6.56 -15.99 -13.62
N PHE A 175 6.73 -16.91 -12.67
CA PHE A 175 7.92 -17.02 -11.86
C PHE A 175 8.35 -18.49 -11.77
N GLU A 176 9.64 -18.74 -11.89
CA GLU A 176 10.22 -20.03 -11.48
C GLU A 176 9.99 -20.19 -9.96
N TRP A 177 9.69 -21.41 -9.53
CA TRP A 177 9.19 -21.66 -8.18
C TRP A 177 10.20 -21.35 -7.08
N GLU A 178 11.46 -21.73 -7.25
CA GLU A 178 12.52 -21.47 -6.27
C GLU A 178 12.78 -19.97 -6.14
N GLU A 179 12.83 -19.24 -7.26
CA GLU A 179 12.97 -17.79 -7.28
C GLU A 179 11.76 -17.08 -6.67
N PHE A 180 10.54 -17.54 -6.95
CA PHE A 180 9.33 -17.03 -6.32
C PHE A 180 9.39 -17.19 -4.80
N CYS A 181 9.74 -18.37 -4.31
CA CYS A 181 9.86 -18.64 -2.88
C CYS A 181 10.93 -17.76 -2.23
N ARG A 182 12.07 -17.55 -2.92
CA ARG A 182 13.17 -16.69 -2.45
C ARG A 182 12.72 -15.23 -2.32
N ILE A 183 12.12 -14.66 -3.36
CA ILE A 183 11.68 -13.25 -3.35
C ILE A 183 10.53 -13.02 -2.36
N MET A 184 9.61 -13.98 -2.25
CA MET A 184 8.49 -13.93 -1.32
C MET A 184 8.90 -14.18 0.13
N ASP A 185 10.16 -14.57 0.39
CA ASP A 185 10.68 -14.93 1.72
C ASP A 185 9.85 -16.05 2.37
N ILE A 186 9.59 -17.12 1.59
CA ILE A 186 8.81 -18.29 2.03
C ILE A 186 9.73 -19.22 2.85
N PRO A 187 9.32 -19.63 4.07
CA PRO A 187 10.08 -20.59 4.86
C PRO A 187 10.26 -21.94 4.13
N GLN A 188 11.48 -22.47 4.15
CA GLN A 188 11.85 -23.69 3.43
C GLN A 188 11.16 -24.96 3.98
N ASP A 189 10.71 -24.92 5.23
CA ASP A 189 10.01 -26.00 5.92
C ASP A 189 8.51 -26.05 5.58
N TYR A 190 7.97 -25.05 4.89
CA TYR A 190 6.55 -25.04 4.53
C TYR A 190 6.26 -26.06 3.43
N ARG A 191 5.28 -26.92 3.69
CA ARG A 191 4.72 -27.80 2.66
C ARG A 191 3.90 -26.99 1.66
N GLN A 192 3.72 -27.53 0.46
CA GLN A 192 2.91 -26.89 -0.60
C GLN A 192 1.50 -26.47 -0.13
N SER A 193 0.85 -27.30 0.68
CA SER A 193 -0.46 -26.97 1.26
C SER A 193 -0.41 -25.84 2.28
N GLU A 194 0.69 -25.69 3.01
CA GLU A 194 0.92 -24.60 3.97
C GLU A 194 1.21 -23.29 3.23
N ILE A 195 1.98 -23.34 2.14
CA ILE A 195 2.18 -22.18 1.26
C ILE A 195 0.84 -21.71 0.70
N ASP A 196 0.00 -22.62 0.19
CA ASP A 196 -1.34 -22.27 -0.30
C ASP A 196 -2.19 -21.64 0.81
N LYS A 197 -2.26 -22.28 1.99
CA LYS A 197 -3.14 -21.86 3.09
C LYS A 197 -2.70 -20.56 3.77
N ARG A 198 -1.39 -20.39 3.99
CA ARG A 198 -0.83 -19.31 4.82
C ARG A 198 -0.34 -18.11 3.99
N ILE A 199 -0.05 -18.30 2.71
CA ILE A 199 0.62 -17.29 1.87
C ILE A 199 -0.24 -16.95 0.65
N LEU A 200 -0.43 -17.89 -0.26
CA LEU A 200 -1.05 -17.59 -1.56
C LEU A 200 -2.54 -17.23 -1.41
N LYS A 201 -3.36 -18.08 -0.76
CA LYS A 201 -4.79 -17.79 -0.60
C LYS A 201 -5.07 -16.48 0.16
N PRO A 202 -4.41 -16.19 1.30
CA PRO A 202 -4.57 -14.91 1.97
C PRO A 202 -4.14 -13.72 1.11
N ALA A 203 -3.01 -13.82 0.41
CA ALA A 203 -2.52 -12.76 -0.46
C ALA A 203 -3.49 -12.50 -1.63
N ILE A 204 -3.95 -13.54 -2.32
CA ILE A 204 -4.91 -13.40 -3.43
C ILE A 204 -6.23 -12.79 -2.95
N LYS A 205 -6.74 -13.22 -1.79
CA LYS A 205 -7.94 -12.64 -1.18
C LYS A 205 -7.75 -11.15 -0.90
N GLU A 206 -6.62 -10.76 -0.32
CA GLU A 206 -6.32 -9.36 0.00
C GLU A 206 -6.21 -8.49 -1.26
N LEU A 207 -5.55 -9.01 -2.30
CA LEU A 207 -5.31 -8.31 -3.57
C LEU A 207 -6.54 -8.23 -4.49
N SER A 208 -7.53 -9.09 -4.25
CA SER A 208 -8.81 -9.09 -4.99
C SER A 208 -9.91 -8.35 -4.25
N LYS A 209 -9.66 -7.88 -3.02
CA LYS A 209 -10.65 -7.21 -2.18
C LYS A 209 -10.92 -5.79 -2.69
N GLU A 210 -12.19 -5.41 -2.79
CA GLU A 210 -12.62 -4.04 -2.99
C GLU A 210 -12.20 -3.15 -1.81
N ARG A 211 -11.69 -1.96 -2.13
CA ARG A 211 -11.21 -0.98 -1.15
C ARG A 211 -11.73 0.39 -1.49
N ASN A 212 -12.14 1.13 -0.47
CA ASN A 212 -12.34 2.56 -0.57
C ASN A 212 -10.98 3.24 -0.46
N LEU A 213 -10.53 3.86 -1.54
CA LEU A 213 -9.32 4.69 -1.62
C LEU A 213 -9.75 6.08 -2.08
N PHE A 214 -9.51 7.12 -1.28
CA PHE A 214 -9.95 8.49 -1.59
C PHE A 214 -11.39 8.56 -2.14
N ASP A 215 -12.32 7.87 -1.47
CA ASP A 215 -13.75 7.80 -1.84
C ASP A 215 -14.09 7.07 -3.14
N GLN A 216 -13.15 6.29 -3.64
CA GLN A 216 -13.32 5.45 -4.81
C GLN A 216 -13.18 3.98 -4.43
N VAL A 217 -14.17 3.16 -4.76
CA VAL A 217 -13.99 1.71 -4.73
C VAL A 217 -13.02 1.31 -5.84
N ARG A 218 -11.88 0.76 -5.43
CA ARG A 218 -10.86 0.19 -6.31
C ARG A 218 -10.59 -1.25 -5.90
N VAL A 219 -10.29 -2.08 -6.89
CA VAL A 219 -9.79 -3.44 -6.68
C VAL A 219 -8.36 -3.44 -7.20
N PRO A 220 -7.35 -3.81 -6.39
CA PRO A 220 -5.95 -3.81 -6.84
C PRO A 220 -5.74 -4.66 -8.09
N PHE A 221 -6.31 -5.88 -8.11
CA PHE A 221 -6.30 -6.76 -9.28
C PHE A 221 -7.65 -7.45 -9.48
N LYS A 222 -8.34 -7.12 -10.59
CA LYS A 222 -9.60 -7.77 -10.94
C LYS A 222 -9.33 -9.16 -11.53
N ASN A 223 -10.12 -10.16 -11.12
CA ASN A 223 -10.00 -11.57 -11.56
C ASN A 223 -8.60 -12.17 -11.32
N LEU A 224 -7.95 -11.83 -10.20
CA LEU A 224 -6.65 -12.37 -9.86
C LEU A 224 -6.74 -13.86 -9.52
N ALA A 225 -6.02 -14.69 -10.26
CA ALA A 225 -5.90 -16.12 -10.06
C ALA A 225 -4.44 -16.58 -10.21
N TYR A 226 -4.13 -17.77 -9.69
CA TYR A 226 -2.82 -18.39 -9.83
C TYR A 226 -2.92 -19.86 -10.21
N GLU A 227 -1.92 -20.35 -10.91
CA GLU A 227 -1.74 -21.75 -11.28
C GLU A 227 -0.30 -22.18 -11.00
N LYS A 228 -0.13 -23.37 -10.42
CA LYS A 228 1.20 -23.94 -10.15
C LYS A 228 1.56 -24.94 -11.24
N GLU A 229 2.66 -24.68 -11.93
CA GLU A 229 3.23 -25.59 -12.91
C GLU A 229 4.02 -26.67 -12.20
N LYS A 230 3.86 -27.92 -12.63
CA LYS A 230 4.59 -29.06 -12.11
C LYS A 230 5.46 -29.64 -13.20
N ALA A 231 6.69 -30.01 -12.85
CA ALA A 231 7.56 -30.75 -13.76
C ALA A 231 6.89 -32.08 -14.17
N LYS A 232 7.04 -32.46 -15.45
CA LYS A 232 6.50 -33.74 -15.96
C LYS A 232 7.17 -34.91 -15.21
N GLY A 233 6.40 -35.61 -14.39
CA GLY A 233 6.78 -36.86 -13.74
C GLY A 233 5.71 -37.94 -13.95
N ARG A 234 6.01 -39.20 -13.64
CA ARG A 234 5.03 -40.29 -13.67
C ARG A 234 4.04 -40.14 -12.49
N GLY A 235 2.96 -39.37 -12.69
CA GLY A 235 1.81 -39.26 -11.75
C GLY A 235 1.43 -37.82 -11.31
N GLN A 236 0.38 -37.67 -10.49
CA GLN A 236 -0.15 -36.39 -9.98
C GLN A 236 0.77 -35.63 -8.97
N GLY A 237 1.95 -36.20 -8.64
CA GLY A 237 2.85 -35.75 -7.57
C GLY A 237 4.09 -34.96 -8.00
N GLY A 238 4.15 -34.42 -9.22
CA GLY A 238 5.35 -33.68 -9.69
C GLY A 238 5.72 -32.47 -8.79
N LYS A 239 7.04 -32.24 -8.61
CA LYS A 239 7.57 -31.04 -7.93
C LYS A 239 7.08 -29.79 -8.67
N VAL A 240 6.65 -28.78 -7.91
CA VAL A 240 6.27 -27.48 -8.47
C VAL A 240 7.53 -26.82 -9.05
N SER A 241 7.47 -26.46 -10.32
CA SER A 241 8.56 -25.85 -11.08
C SER A 241 8.33 -24.37 -11.35
N GLY A 242 7.07 -23.92 -11.31
CA GLY A 242 6.75 -22.52 -11.52
C GLY A 242 5.37 -22.15 -11.00
N ILE A 243 5.11 -20.86 -10.96
CA ILE A 243 3.80 -20.29 -10.65
C ILE A 243 3.46 -19.19 -11.64
N SER A 244 2.26 -19.28 -12.19
CA SER A 244 1.68 -18.30 -13.11
C SER A 244 0.55 -17.56 -12.40
N PHE A 245 0.47 -16.25 -12.57
CA PHE A 245 -0.63 -15.42 -12.12
C PHE A 245 -1.32 -14.78 -13.33
N THR A 246 -2.65 -14.72 -13.27
CA THR A 246 -3.47 -14.07 -14.29
C THR A 246 -4.44 -13.11 -13.63
N PHE A 247 -4.67 -11.96 -14.26
CA PHE A 247 -5.62 -10.94 -13.82
C PHE A 247 -6.03 -10.07 -15.00
N LYS A 248 -7.11 -9.31 -14.85
CA LYS A 248 -7.58 -8.38 -15.88
C LYS A 248 -6.52 -7.28 -16.07
N PRO A 249 -5.96 -7.10 -17.28
CA PRO A 249 -4.99 -6.05 -17.54
C PRO A 249 -5.57 -4.65 -17.29
N GLU A 250 -4.72 -3.77 -16.77
CA GLU A 250 -4.98 -2.34 -16.66
C GLU A 250 -4.81 -1.69 -18.04
N ASN A 251 -5.87 -1.09 -18.57
CA ASN A 251 -5.75 -0.24 -19.75
C ASN A 251 -5.28 1.15 -19.31
N ILE A 252 -4.00 1.45 -19.54
CA ILE A 252 -3.37 2.71 -19.15
C ILE A 252 -4.05 3.91 -19.82
N GLU A 253 -4.52 3.78 -21.06
CA GLU A 253 -5.23 4.87 -21.75
C GLU A 253 -6.60 5.11 -21.15
N MET A 254 -7.37 4.05 -20.85
CA MET A 254 -8.62 4.20 -20.10
C MET A 254 -8.39 4.78 -18.70
N GLN A 255 -7.31 4.43 -18.00
CA GLN A 255 -6.99 5.05 -16.71
C GLN A 255 -6.61 6.53 -16.84
N LYS A 256 -5.89 6.91 -17.91
CA LYS A 256 -5.59 8.33 -18.19
C LYS A 256 -6.88 9.09 -18.49
N LEU A 257 -7.75 8.55 -19.34
CA LEU A 257 -9.06 9.12 -19.66
C LEU A 257 -10.00 9.13 -18.45
N GLU A 258 -9.97 8.12 -17.58
CA GLU A 258 -10.72 8.09 -16.32
C GLU A 258 -10.19 9.14 -15.33
N ASN A 259 -8.87 9.30 -15.22
CA ASN A 259 -8.26 10.32 -14.35
C ASN A 259 -8.48 11.75 -14.90
N GLU A 260 -8.46 11.93 -16.22
CA GLU A 260 -8.77 13.20 -16.88
C GLU A 260 -10.26 13.53 -16.80
N SER A 261 -11.15 12.57 -17.05
CA SER A 261 -12.59 12.75 -16.85
C SER A 261 -12.95 12.98 -15.39
N GLN A 262 -12.26 12.34 -14.42
CA GLN A 262 -12.43 12.64 -12.98
C GLN A 262 -11.94 14.05 -12.61
N LYS A 263 -10.93 14.59 -13.31
CA LYS A 263 -10.50 15.99 -13.15
C LYS A 263 -11.48 16.99 -13.76
N ILE A 264 -12.27 16.57 -14.75
CA ILE A 264 -13.26 17.40 -15.47
C ILE A 264 -14.68 17.19 -14.92
N MET A 265 -14.89 16.16 -14.10
CA MET A 265 -16.18 15.80 -13.47
C MET A 265 -16.68 16.95 -12.59
N SER A 266 -17.94 17.35 -12.77
CA SER A 266 -18.54 18.39 -11.93
C SER A 266 -18.61 17.94 -10.47
N ASP A 267 -18.63 18.90 -9.54
CA ASP A 267 -18.76 18.57 -8.12
C ASP A 267 -20.02 17.73 -7.85
N GLU A 268 -21.12 17.99 -8.56
CA GLU A 268 -22.34 17.19 -8.46
C GLU A 268 -22.13 15.71 -8.80
N GLN A 269 -21.48 15.42 -9.93
CA GLN A 269 -21.19 14.06 -10.35
C GLN A 269 -20.26 13.35 -9.35
N LYS A 270 -19.30 14.09 -8.78
CA LYS A 270 -18.41 13.60 -7.73
C LYS A 270 -19.19 13.20 -6.47
N TYR A 271 -20.01 14.09 -5.92
CA TYR A 271 -20.78 13.82 -4.70
C TYR A 271 -21.89 12.79 -4.90
N LEU A 272 -22.50 12.74 -6.09
CA LEU A 272 -23.47 11.70 -6.45
C LEU A 272 -22.83 10.31 -6.48
N LYS A 273 -21.61 10.19 -7.02
CA LYS A 273 -20.84 8.93 -7.02
C LYS A 273 -20.50 8.48 -5.60
N ILE A 274 -20.11 9.42 -4.74
CA ILE A 274 -19.83 9.18 -3.32
C ILE A 274 -21.07 8.61 -2.61
N LEU A 275 -22.22 9.26 -2.77
CA LEU A 275 -23.47 8.85 -2.13
C LEU A 275 -23.93 7.46 -2.57
N ASN A 276 -23.86 7.18 -3.87
CA ASN A 276 -24.13 5.85 -4.41
C ASN A 276 -23.22 4.77 -3.80
N ASN A 277 -21.94 5.11 -3.57
CA ASN A 277 -21.01 4.21 -2.90
C ASN A 277 -21.36 3.97 -1.44
N MET A 278 -21.70 5.04 -0.71
CA MET A 278 -22.10 4.96 0.70
C MET A 278 -23.36 4.09 0.88
N LYS A 279 -24.33 4.23 -0.04
CA LYS A 279 -25.53 3.38 -0.11
C LYS A 279 -25.19 1.92 -0.35
N LEU A 280 -24.43 1.63 -1.41
CA LEU A 280 -24.13 0.26 -1.84
C LEU A 280 -23.35 -0.52 -0.76
N ASN A 281 -22.48 0.16 -0.03
CA ASN A 281 -21.65 -0.45 1.01
C ASN A 281 -22.24 -0.36 2.43
N GLN A 282 -23.44 0.21 2.60
CA GLN A 282 -24.06 0.42 3.91
C GLN A 282 -23.08 1.07 4.92
N VAL A 283 -22.42 2.14 4.47
CA VAL A 283 -21.32 2.78 5.22
C VAL A 283 -21.79 3.21 6.61
N ARG A 284 -20.96 2.95 7.63
CA ARG A 284 -21.23 3.36 9.02
C ARG A 284 -20.37 4.55 9.41
N PHE A 285 -20.97 5.54 10.05
CA PHE A 285 -20.28 6.77 10.44
C PHE A 285 -20.75 7.30 11.79
N ASN A 286 -19.85 7.97 12.52
CA ASN A 286 -20.17 8.64 13.77
C ASN A 286 -20.63 10.08 13.50
N TYR A 287 -21.73 10.49 14.11
CA TYR A 287 -22.21 11.86 14.07
C TYR A 287 -23.00 12.19 15.35
N ASN A 288 -22.64 13.29 16.02
CA ASN A 288 -23.19 13.69 17.32
C ASN A 288 -23.17 12.54 18.34
N ASP A 289 -22.01 11.92 18.54
CA ASP A 289 -21.75 10.81 19.47
C ASP A 289 -22.58 9.53 19.25
N LYS A 290 -23.26 9.42 18.10
CA LYS A 290 -24.06 8.27 17.70
C LYS A 290 -23.48 7.61 16.47
N LEU A 291 -23.62 6.29 16.39
CA LEU A 291 -23.24 5.50 15.22
C LEU A 291 -24.43 5.38 14.27
N TRP A 292 -24.24 5.73 13.01
CA TRP A 292 -25.26 5.68 11.98
C TRP A 292 -24.83 4.73 10.87
N GLN A 293 -25.78 4.05 10.23
CA GLN A 293 -25.60 3.31 9.00
C GLN A 293 -26.33 4.01 7.87
N PHE A 294 -25.60 4.34 6.81
CA PHE A 294 -26.13 4.93 5.59
C PHE A 294 -27.12 3.95 4.93
N ASN A 295 -28.30 4.45 4.58
CA ASN A 295 -29.36 3.65 3.99
C ASN A 295 -29.72 4.13 2.57
N ASP A 296 -30.02 5.41 2.40
CA ASP A 296 -30.37 5.99 1.09
C ASP A 296 -30.10 7.50 1.05
N PHE A 297 -30.33 8.14 -0.09
CA PHE A 297 -30.24 9.59 -0.26
C PHE A 297 -31.17 10.09 -1.36
N ASP A 298 -31.51 11.37 -1.29
CA ASP A 298 -32.12 12.12 -2.38
C ASP A 298 -31.21 13.31 -2.70
N PHE A 299 -30.66 13.33 -3.90
CA PHE A 299 -29.66 14.33 -4.29
C PHE A 299 -30.30 15.68 -4.60
N ASP A 300 -31.49 15.67 -5.21
CA ASP A 300 -32.20 16.88 -5.62
C ASP A 300 -32.85 17.56 -4.41
N GLU A 301 -33.28 16.78 -3.41
CA GLU A 301 -33.77 17.28 -2.13
C GLU A 301 -32.67 17.54 -1.08
N PHE A 302 -31.39 17.33 -1.43
CA PHE A 302 -30.24 17.49 -0.53
C PHE A 302 -30.39 16.73 0.81
N LYS A 303 -30.76 15.44 0.71
CA LYS A 303 -31.15 14.61 1.85
C LYS A 303 -30.38 13.30 1.92
N ILE A 304 -29.94 12.92 3.12
CA ILE A 304 -29.37 11.60 3.42
C ILE A 304 -30.25 10.89 4.43
N ILE A 305 -30.52 9.61 4.18
CA ILE A 305 -31.32 8.73 5.02
C ILE A 305 -30.37 7.72 5.68
N ALA A 306 -30.35 7.71 7.00
CA ALA A 306 -29.55 6.77 7.77
C ALA A 306 -30.35 6.20 8.94
N VAL A 307 -29.91 5.05 9.44
CA VAL A 307 -30.47 4.38 10.61
C VAL A 307 -29.44 4.34 11.73
N GLU A 308 -29.86 4.67 12.94
CA GLU A 308 -28.99 4.62 14.12
C GLU A 308 -28.64 3.16 14.43
N LEU A 309 -27.41 2.90 14.84
CA LEU A 309 -26.95 1.60 15.33
C LEU A 309 -26.69 1.70 16.84
N ILE A 310 -27.50 0.99 17.62
CA ILE A 310 -27.46 1.01 19.08
C ILE A 310 -26.90 -0.32 19.58
N ARG A 311 -25.98 -0.26 20.55
CA ARG A 311 -25.45 -1.45 21.21
C ARG A 311 -26.41 -1.91 22.30
N ASP A 312 -26.75 -3.19 22.31
CA ASP A 312 -27.45 -3.80 23.45
C ASP A 312 -26.48 -4.23 24.56
N GLU A 313 -27.05 -4.77 25.64
CA GLU A 313 -26.30 -5.28 26.81
C GLU A 313 -25.33 -6.44 26.48
N TYR A 314 -25.44 -7.01 25.28
CA TYR A 314 -24.58 -8.07 24.76
C TYR A 314 -23.65 -7.58 23.64
N GLU A 315 -23.50 -6.25 23.49
CA GLU A 315 -22.66 -5.60 22.47
C GLU A 315 -23.09 -5.82 21.01
N ASN A 316 -24.29 -6.36 20.77
CA ASN A 316 -24.82 -6.49 19.42
C ASN A 316 -25.35 -5.14 18.91
N LEU A 317 -25.16 -4.89 17.62
CA LEU A 317 -25.67 -3.68 16.96
C LEU A 317 -27.09 -3.91 16.45
N ASN A 318 -28.05 -3.20 17.04
CA ASN A 318 -29.45 -3.21 16.66
C ASN A 318 -29.84 -1.90 15.97
N PHE A 319 -30.80 -1.97 15.05
CA PHE A 319 -31.31 -0.79 14.36
C PHE A 319 -32.22 0.04 15.27
N GLY A 320 -31.86 1.31 15.44
CA GLY A 320 -32.61 2.32 16.18
C GLY A 320 -33.45 3.21 15.26
N ASN A 321 -33.42 4.50 15.53
CA ASN A 321 -34.24 5.47 14.80
C ASN A 321 -33.72 5.73 13.38
N HIS A 322 -34.66 5.98 12.46
CA HIS A 322 -34.33 6.52 11.15
C HIS A 322 -34.20 8.04 11.25
N MET A 323 -33.19 8.59 10.60
CA MET A 323 -32.95 10.03 10.53
C MET A 323 -32.82 10.48 9.08
N HIS A 324 -33.46 11.61 8.78
CA HIS A 324 -33.28 12.34 7.53
C HIS A 324 -32.41 13.55 7.80
N PHE A 325 -31.18 13.53 7.31
CA PHE A 325 -30.27 14.66 7.36
C PHE A 325 -30.49 15.51 6.11
N ASN A 326 -31.03 16.71 6.29
CA ASN A 326 -31.40 17.62 5.19
C ASN A 326 -30.49 18.84 5.20
N ALA A 327 -30.01 19.24 4.02
CA ALA A 327 -29.30 20.51 3.83
C ALA A 327 -30.18 21.53 3.10
N LYS A 328 -29.94 22.83 3.34
CA LYS A 328 -30.76 23.89 2.73
C LYS A 328 -30.38 24.19 1.28
N ASN A 329 -29.18 23.82 0.89
CA ASN A 329 -28.63 24.04 -0.44
C ASN A 329 -27.48 23.06 -0.71
N GLN A 330 -27.04 23.02 -1.97
CA GLN A 330 -25.99 22.14 -2.48
C GLN A 330 -24.65 22.29 -1.74
N GLU A 331 -24.22 23.51 -1.43
CA GLU A 331 -22.95 23.73 -0.73
C GLU A 331 -22.98 23.11 0.68
N GLN A 332 -24.09 23.29 1.39
CA GLN A 332 -24.31 22.67 2.70
C GLN A 332 -24.44 21.15 2.58
N PHE A 333 -25.06 20.65 1.51
CA PHE A 333 -25.19 19.23 1.26
C PHE A 333 -23.83 18.56 1.06
N PHE A 334 -22.95 19.17 0.28
CA PHE A 334 -21.60 18.68 0.05
C PHE A 334 -20.77 18.68 1.34
N LYS A 335 -20.85 19.77 2.13
CA LYS A 335 -20.22 19.83 3.47
C LYS A 335 -20.74 18.74 4.41
N MET A 336 -22.04 18.45 4.36
CA MET A 336 -22.65 17.37 5.16
C MET A 336 -22.12 15.99 4.75
N ILE A 337 -22.00 15.72 3.45
CA ILE A 337 -21.41 14.48 2.93
C ILE A 337 -19.95 14.33 3.39
N ASP A 338 -19.15 15.40 3.28
CA ASP A 338 -17.76 15.38 3.74
C ASP A 338 -17.66 15.17 5.26
N THR A 339 -18.58 15.75 6.03
CA THR A 339 -18.65 15.55 7.49
C THR A 339 -18.89 14.07 7.82
N PHE A 340 -19.86 13.42 7.15
CA PHE A 340 -20.15 12.01 7.39
C PHE A 340 -19.00 11.10 6.92
N ARG A 341 -18.32 11.46 5.83
CA ARG A 341 -17.15 10.73 5.33
C ARG A 341 -15.97 10.75 6.29
N ASN A 342 -15.71 11.89 6.92
CA ASN A 342 -14.65 12.01 7.91
C ASN A 342 -14.97 11.23 9.20
N GLY A 343 -16.24 10.90 9.44
CA GLY A 343 -16.70 10.12 10.58
C GLY A 343 -16.84 8.61 10.33
N ILE A 344 -16.44 8.10 9.16
CA ILE A 344 -16.59 6.68 8.81
C ILE A 344 -15.79 5.78 9.77
N ARG A 345 -16.38 4.65 10.17
CA ARG A 345 -15.76 3.63 11.01
C ARG A 345 -15.29 2.39 10.25
#